data_AF-A0A8T1ITT5-F1
#
_entry.id   AF-A0A8T1ITT5-F1
#
_cell.length_a   1.000
_cell.length_b   1.000
_cell.length_c   1.000
_cell.angle_alpha   90.00
_cell.angle_beta   90.00
_cell.angle_gamma   90.00
#
_symmetry.space_group_name_H-M   'P 1'
#
loop_
_entity.id
_entity.type
_entity.pdbx_description
1 polymer ?
#
loop_
_entity_poly.entity_id
_entity_poly.type
_entity_poly.pdbx_seq_one_letter_code
_entity_poly.pdbx_strand_id
1 'polypeptide(L)'
;MTSRYKPELVKFMSYKDGIVYDKDRVFTTEKLLQITPDHLCRWMSQQTYGDAEPSEEMRPVHRRSSTLEFSKKAISSFMPRINATWDPMTERGNPTRSDAVNKLIKKVKKFEVRREGAETKARRSVEFEEFMNLLLLVRSQWEQNKTSFMVGSVLSLQWHIMARIDDMMKLQFSNFSPNTEYASTLLFQMRWSKNIQEERDAPEQIVVGSMDPKMCALLNLAVYIESSTNVTSSEFLYGNPKDGDCAGSWGRTVFEKEQQLMPLGAAFRRTL
;
A
#
# COMPACT_ATOMS: atom_id res chain seq x y z
N MET A 1 -9.03 -14.47 -0.76
CA MET A 1 -8.81 -13.31 0.14
C MET A 1 -8.51 -13.67 1.59
N THR A 2 -8.96 -14.82 2.12
CA THR A 2 -8.83 -15.20 3.55
C THR A 2 -7.42 -15.60 4.00
N SER A 3 -6.55 -16.06 3.10
CA SER A 3 -5.17 -16.48 3.45
C SER A 3 -4.35 -15.37 4.12
N ARG A 4 -4.49 -14.11 3.68
CA ARG A 4 -3.77 -12.97 4.28
C ARG A 4 -4.24 -12.61 5.70
N TYR A 5 -5.49 -12.93 6.03
CA TYR A 5 -6.09 -12.58 7.33
C TYR A 5 -5.95 -13.71 8.37
N LYS A 6 -5.78 -14.95 7.92
CA LYS A 6 -5.67 -16.12 8.80
C LYS A 6 -4.56 -16.00 9.85
N PRO A 7 -3.33 -15.54 9.53
CA PRO A 7 -2.28 -15.37 10.54
C PRO A 7 -2.69 -14.45 11.68
N GLU A 8 -3.51 -13.44 11.40
CA GLU A 8 -3.95 -12.48 12.41
C GLU A 8 -5.03 -13.05 13.32
N LEU A 9 -5.96 -13.84 12.76
CA LEU A 9 -6.91 -14.61 13.55
C LEU A 9 -6.19 -15.61 14.47
N VAL A 10 -5.19 -16.34 13.95
CA VAL A 10 -4.42 -17.32 14.72
C VAL A 10 -3.73 -16.65 15.91
N LYS A 11 -3.07 -15.50 15.72
CA LYS A 11 -2.45 -14.74 16.83
C LYS A 11 -3.47 -14.34 17.89
N PHE A 12 -4.63 -13.84 17.48
CA PHE A 12 -5.69 -13.45 18.41
C PHE A 12 -6.22 -14.65 19.20
N MET A 13 -6.55 -15.75 18.50
CA MET A 13 -7.05 -16.97 19.15
C MET A 13 -6.02 -17.58 20.08
N SER A 14 -4.73 -17.52 19.72
CA SER A 14 -3.64 -17.96 20.59
C SER A 14 -3.54 -17.16 21.87
N TYR A 15 -3.70 -15.84 21.78
CA TYR A 15 -3.75 -14.99 22.97
C TYR A 15 -4.98 -15.30 23.83
N LYS A 16 -6.17 -15.39 23.22
CA LYS A 16 -7.44 -15.64 23.92
C LYS A 16 -7.42 -16.97 24.68
N ASP A 17 -6.91 -18.03 24.05
CA ASP A 17 -6.93 -19.37 24.62
C ASP A 17 -5.66 -19.71 25.42
N GLY A 18 -4.64 -18.84 25.40
CA GLY A 18 -3.34 -19.08 26.05
C GLY A 18 -2.51 -20.20 25.42
N ILE A 19 -2.79 -20.57 24.15
CA ILE A 19 -2.16 -21.71 23.45
C ILE A 19 -1.60 -21.25 22.12
N VAL A 20 -0.39 -21.68 21.76
CA VAL A 20 0.17 -21.43 20.43
C VAL A 20 -0.49 -22.37 19.42
N TYR A 21 -1.22 -21.80 18.47
CA TYR A 21 -1.85 -22.53 17.37
C TYR A 21 -0.93 -22.57 16.15
N ASP A 22 -1.02 -23.67 15.40
CA ASP A 22 -0.40 -23.76 14.09
C ASP A 22 -1.01 -22.73 13.11
N LYS A 23 -0.20 -22.26 12.15
CA LYS A 23 -0.60 -21.26 11.16
C LYS A 23 -1.76 -21.73 10.29
N ASP A 24 -1.87 -23.05 10.09
CA ASP A 24 -2.92 -23.66 9.29
C ASP A 24 -4.15 -24.07 10.08
N ARG A 25 -4.19 -23.79 11.39
CA ARG A 25 -5.35 -24.07 12.23
C ARG A 25 -6.63 -23.49 11.66
N VAL A 26 -7.65 -24.34 11.57
CA VAL A 26 -9.03 -23.95 11.26
C VAL A 26 -9.82 -23.95 12.57
N PHE A 27 -10.54 -22.86 12.81
CA PHE A 27 -11.38 -22.70 14.00
C PHE A 27 -12.84 -23.02 13.64
N THR A 28 -13.52 -23.77 14.51
CA THR A 28 -14.93 -24.12 14.29
C THR A 28 -15.84 -22.93 14.57
N THR A 29 -17.04 -22.94 14.00
CA THR A 29 -18.04 -21.89 14.18
C THR A 29 -18.38 -21.65 15.64
N GLU A 30 -18.50 -22.72 16.42
CA GLU A 30 -18.81 -22.67 17.86
C GLU A 30 -17.72 -21.92 18.62
N LYS A 31 -16.46 -22.20 18.27
CA LYS A 31 -15.30 -21.53 18.88
C LYS A 31 -15.22 -20.05 18.51
N LEU A 32 -15.61 -19.70 17.29
CA LEU A 32 -15.67 -18.29 16.85
C LEU A 32 -16.84 -17.53 17.49
N LEU A 33 -17.96 -18.20 17.78
CA LEU A 33 -19.11 -17.60 18.48
C LEU A 33 -18.83 -17.30 19.96
N GLN A 34 -17.80 -17.91 20.57
CA GLN A 34 -17.34 -17.62 21.93
C GLN A 34 -16.48 -16.33 22.01
N ILE A 35 -16.18 -15.68 20.89
CA ILE A 35 -15.41 -14.44 20.88
C ILE A 35 -16.32 -13.29 21.32
N THR A 36 -15.86 -12.51 22.30
CA THR A 36 -16.55 -11.35 22.85
C THR A 36 -15.76 -10.08 22.54
N PRO A 37 -16.39 -8.89 22.61
CA PRO A 37 -15.68 -7.62 22.53
C PRO A 37 -14.55 -7.45 23.55
N ASP A 38 -14.72 -8.00 24.76
CA ASP A 38 -13.73 -7.90 25.83
C ASP A 38 -12.42 -8.60 25.44
N HIS A 39 -12.50 -9.83 24.92
CA HIS A 39 -11.34 -10.56 24.41
C HIS A 39 -10.56 -9.73 23.38
N LEU A 40 -11.28 -9.07 22.46
CA LEU A 40 -10.67 -8.20 21.44
C LEU A 40 -10.04 -6.95 22.05
N CYS A 41 -10.72 -6.31 23.00
CA CYS A 41 -10.20 -5.10 23.66
C CYS A 41 -8.93 -5.41 24.43
N ARG A 42 -8.90 -6.48 25.24
CA ARG A 42 -7.73 -6.90 26.01
C ARG A 42 -6.55 -7.26 25.10
N TRP A 43 -6.81 -7.99 24.02
CA TRP A 43 -5.78 -8.30 23.04
C TRP A 43 -5.23 -7.06 22.33
N MET A 44 -6.10 -6.16 21.86
CA MET A 44 -5.68 -4.92 21.20
C MET A 44 -4.95 -3.97 22.16
N SER A 45 -5.36 -3.92 23.43
CA SER A 45 -4.67 -3.18 24.48
C SER A 45 -3.28 -3.75 24.73
N GLN A 46 -3.14 -5.08 24.87
CA GLN A 46 -1.85 -5.75 25.00
C GLN A 46 -0.90 -5.40 23.85
N GLN A 47 -1.43 -5.30 22.63
CA GLN A 47 -0.64 -4.94 21.45
C GLN A 47 -0.20 -3.47 21.41
N THR A 48 -0.94 -2.56 22.06
CA THR A 48 -0.75 -1.11 21.90
C THR A 48 -0.10 -0.47 23.11
N TYR A 49 -0.53 -0.85 24.31
CA TYR A 49 -0.02 -0.38 25.60
C TYR A 49 0.99 -1.33 26.24
N GLY A 50 1.06 -2.59 25.78
CA GLY A 50 1.87 -3.62 26.42
C GLY A 50 1.17 -4.30 27.61
N ASP A 51 -0.06 -3.90 27.90
CA ASP A 51 -0.90 -4.41 28.98
C ASP A 51 -2.34 -4.62 28.47
N ALA A 52 -2.98 -5.71 28.91
CA ALA A 52 -4.36 -6.06 28.59
C ALA A 52 -5.38 -5.11 29.25
N GLU A 53 -5.03 -4.56 30.40
CA GLU A 53 -5.85 -3.65 31.22
C GLU A 53 -5.07 -2.36 31.50
N PRO A 54 -4.84 -1.53 30.47
CA PRO A 54 -4.01 -0.36 30.60
C PRO A 54 -4.63 0.67 31.55
N SER A 55 -3.82 1.23 32.44
CA SER A 55 -4.23 2.35 33.29
C SER A 55 -4.44 3.62 32.46
N GLU A 56 -5.12 4.62 33.02
CA GLU A 56 -5.35 5.91 32.32
C GLU A 56 -4.05 6.71 32.07
N GLU A 57 -2.99 6.40 32.79
CA GLU A 57 -1.67 7.03 32.63
C GLU A 57 -0.86 6.40 31.50
N MET A 58 -1.14 5.14 31.16
CA MET A 58 -0.43 4.45 30.09
C MET A 58 -0.71 5.09 28.72
N ARG A 59 0.25 4.92 27.80
CA ARG A 59 0.21 5.49 26.45
C ARG A 59 0.39 4.40 25.39
N PRO A 60 -0.37 4.43 24.29
CA PRO A 60 -0.35 3.37 23.27
C PRO A 60 0.82 3.57 22.30
N VAL A 61 2.04 3.28 22.76
CA VAL A 61 3.29 3.57 22.03
C VAL A 61 3.78 2.43 21.14
N HIS A 62 3.27 1.20 21.33
CA HIS A 62 3.84 0.02 20.67
C HIS A 62 3.28 -0.24 19.27
N ARG A 63 1.97 0.02 19.05
CA ARG A 63 1.32 -0.20 17.77
C ARG A 63 0.35 0.91 17.42
N ARG A 64 0.25 1.17 16.11
CA ARG A 64 -0.62 2.19 15.55
C ARG A 64 -2.05 1.72 15.34
N SER A 65 -2.98 2.67 15.30
CA SER A 65 -4.40 2.43 15.04
C SER A 65 -4.64 1.75 13.70
N SER A 66 -3.84 2.05 12.67
CA SER A 66 -3.94 1.41 11.35
C SER A 66 -3.68 -0.10 11.41
N THR A 67 -2.80 -0.53 12.32
CA THR A 67 -2.57 -1.97 12.58
C THR A 67 -3.79 -2.59 13.25
N LEU A 68 -4.38 -1.91 14.23
CA LEU A 68 -5.62 -2.39 14.89
C LEU A 68 -6.79 -2.47 13.92
N GLU A 69 -6.94 -1.50 13.01
CA GLU A 69 -7.98 -1.52 11.98
C GLU A 69 -7.79 -2.70 11.03
N PHE A 70 -6.54 -3.00 10.66
CA PHE A 70 -6.23 -4.21 9.90
C PHE A 70 -6.58 -5.48 10.69
N SER A 71 -6.17 -5.60 11.96
CA SER A 71 -6.48 -6.76 12.80
C SER A 71 -7.99 -6.94 13.00
N LYS A 72 -8.71 -5.85 13.25
CA LYS A 72 -10.17 -5.81 13.33
C LYS A 72 -10.81 -6.33 12.04
N LYS A 73 -10.38 -5.83 10.87
CA LYS A 73 -10.88 -6.26 9.55
C LYS A 73 -10.58 -7.74 9.31
N ALA A 74 -9.36 -8.18 9.62
CA ALA A 74 -8.92 -9.55 9.45
C ALA A 74 -9.78 -10.52 10.28
N ILE A 75 -9.93 -10.26 11.58
CA ILE A 75 -10.75 -11.09 12.47
C ILE A 75 -12.23 -11.06 12.05
N SER A 76 -12.75 -9.88 11.72
CA SER A 76 -14.13 -9.72 11.26
C SER A 76 -14.47 -10.61 10.07
N SER A 77 -13.52 -10.84 9.16
CA SER A 77 -13.74 -11.66 7.96
C SER A 77 -14.04 -13.14 8.26
N PHE A 78 -13.70 -13.62 9.46
CA PHE A 78 -13.96 -14.99 9.91
C PHE A 78 -15.16 -15.08 10.84
N MET A 79 -15.74 -13.97 11.30
CA MET A 79 -16.85 -14.00 12.24
C MET A 79 -18.11 -14.56 11.55
N PRO A 80 -18.78 -15.58 12.12
CA PRO A 80 -19.96 -16.21 11.49
C PRO A 80 -21.07 -15.22 11.14
N ARG A 81 -21.22 -14.16 11.96
CA ARG A 81 -22.23 -13.10 11.78
C ARG A 81 -21.61 -11.82 11.23
N ILE A 82 -20.83 -11.90 10.15
CA ILE A 82 -19.97 -10.82 9.65
C ILE A 82 -20.64 -9.43 9.54
N ASN A 83 -21.89 -9.38 9.09
CA ASN A 83 -22.64 -8.14 8.87
C ASN A 83 -23.47 -7.67 10.07
N ALA A 84 -23.67 -8.52 11.08
CA ALA A 84 -24.47 -8.19 12.24
C ALA A 84 -23.69 -7.28 13.19
N THR A 85 -24.27 -6.14 13.57
CA THR A 85 -23.75 -5.31 14.65
C THR A 85 -23.78 -6.10 15.96
N TRP A 86 -22.82 -5.86 16.85
CA TRP A 86 -22.80 -6.46 18.18
C TRP A 86 -23.89 -5.84 19.05
N ASP A 87 -24.75 -6.68 19.61
CA ASP A 87 -25.73 -6.32 20.62
C ASP A 87 -25.19 -6.66 22.03
N PRO A 88 -24.95 -5.66 22.89
CA PRO A 88 -24.49 -5.88 24.27
C PRO A 88 -25.52 -6.59 25.16
N MET A 89 -26.83 -6.47 24.89
CA MET A 89 -27.87 -7.06 25.75
C MET A 89 -27.98 -8.56 25.53
N THR A 90 -27.95 -8.99 24.26
CA THR A 90 -28.09 -10.40 23.89
C THR A 90 -26.75 -11.11 23.71
N GLU A 91 -25.63 -10.37 23.79
CA GLU A 91 -24.26 -10.84 23.52
C GLU A 91 -24.13 -11.55 22.17
N ARG A 92 -24.79 -10.99 21.16
CA ARG A 92 -24.89 -11.59 19.83
C ARG A 92 -24.45 -10.60 18.75
N GLY A 93 -23.84 -11.14 17.70
CA GLY A 93 -23.44 -10.37 16.52
C GLY A 93 -21.96 -10.54 16.23
N ASN A 94 -21.37 -9.58 15.49
CA ASN A 94 -19.94 -9.55 15.24
C ASN A 94 -19.22 -8.73 16.32
N PRO A 95 -18.41 -9.36 17.20
CA PRO A 95 -17.76 -8.67 18.32
C PRO A 95 -16.80 -7.56 17.87
N THR A 96 -16.23 -7.68 16.65
CA THR A 96 -15.39 -6.62 16.07
C THR A 96 -16.16 -5.35 15.72
N ARG A 97 -17.49 -5.43 15.57
CA ARG A 97 -18.36 -4.29 15.27
C ARG A 97 -18.93 -3.60 16.52
N SER A 98 -18.51 -4.03 17.71
CA SER A 98 -18.92 -3.42 18.98
C SER A 98 -18.38 -2.01 19.18
N ASP A 99 -19.12 -1.20 19.96
CA ASP A 99 -18.69 0.15 20.32
C ASP A 99 -17.43 0.16 21.17
N ALA A 100 -17.21 -0.84 22.02
CA ALA A 100 -16.02 -0.95 22.86
C ALA A 100 -14.74 -1.01 22.01
N VAL A 101 -14.70 -1.91 21.03
CA VAL A 101 -13.57 -2.06 20.09
C VAL A 101 -13.36 -0.77 19.28
N ASN A 102 -14.44 -0.15 18.81
CA ASN A 102 -14.37 1.12 18.07
C ASN A 102 -13.84 2.27 18.93
N LYS A 103 -14.28 2.37 20.20
CA LYS A 103 -13.82 3.39 21.15
C LYS A 103 -12.33 3.21 21.47
N LEU A 104 -11.84 1.98 21.64
CA LEU A 104 -10.42 1.70 21.83
C LEU A 104 -9.57 2.22 20.65
N ILE A 105 -9.95 1.87 19.42
CA ILE A 105 -9.24 2.34 18.21
C ILE A 105 -9.27 3.87 18.11
N LYS A 106 -10.41 4.50 18.42
CA LYS A 106 -10.53 5.97 18.48
C LYS A 106 -9.63 6.59 19.56
N LYS A 107 -9.51 5.97 20.74
CA LYS A 107 -8.60 6.41 21.83
C LYS A 107 -7.15 6.38 21.35
N VAL A 108 -6.73 5.29 20.71
CA VAL A 108 -5.38 5.17 20.13
C VAL A 108 -5.13 6.24 19.07
N LYS A 109 -6.06 6.44 18.11
CA LYS A 109 -5.96 7.52 17.10
C LYS A 109 -5.73 8.89 17.74
N LYS A 110 -6.44 9.18 18.84
CA LYS A 110 -6.33 10.46 19.55
C LYS A 110 -4.93 10.67 20.13
N PHE A 111 -4.34 9.63 20.72
CA PHE A 111 -2.96 9.69 21.23
C PHE A 111 -1.92 9.87 20.11
N GLU A 112 -2.09 9.18 18.98
CA GLU A 112 -1.20 9.35 17.84
C GLU A 112 -1.17 10.79 17.31
N VAL A 113 -2.33 11.42 17.14
CA VAL A 113 -2.43 12.82 16.66
C VAL A 113 -1.81 13.79 17.67
N ARG A 114 -1.88 13.48 18.96
CA ARG A 114 -1.23 14.24 20.05
C ARG A 114 0.28 14.00 20.17
N ARG A 115 0.84 13.11 19.33
CA ARG A 115 2.24 12.66 19.43
C ARG A 115 2.58 11.97 20.76
N GLU A 116 1.57 11.41 21.41
CA GLU A 116 1.68 10.63 22.64
C GLU A 116 1.49 9.11 22.37
N GLY A 117 1.25 8.72 21.12
CA GLY A 117 1.11 7.33 20.68
C GLY A 117 2.28 6.87 19.82
N ALA A 118 2.14 5.69 19.23
CA ALA A 118 3.14 5.11 18.34
C ALA A 118 3.52 6.04 17.16
N GLU A 119 4.82 6.21 16.91
CA GLU A 119 5.35 7.11 15.89
C GLU A 119 4.89 6.76 14.47
N THR A 120 4.74 7.79 13.64
CA THR A 120 4.42 7.60 12.23
C THR A 120 5.63 7.10 11.44
N LYS A 121 5.41 6.05 10.64
CA LYS A 121 6.38 5.59 9.62
C LYS A 121 6.01 6.08 8.21
N ALA A 122 5.05 7.01 8.11
CA ALA A 122 4.68 7.61 6.84
C ALA A 122 5.88 8.40 6.30
N ARG A 123 6.28 8.12 5.06
CA ARG A 123 7.29 8.90 4.35
C ARG A 123 6.64 10.18 3.84
N ARG A 124 7.38 11.29 3.85
CA ARG A 124 6.95 12.50 3.18
C ARG A 124 6.92 12.28 1.66
N SER A 125 6.17 13.13 0.96
CA SER A 125 6.18 13.16 -0.50
C SER A 125 7.57 13.53 -1.03
N VAL A 126 7.89 12.98 -2.21
CA VAL A 126 9.09 13.33 -2.96
C VAL A 126 8.93 14.75 -3.52
N GLU A 127 9.94 15.58 -3.33
CA GLU A 127 9.96 16.94 -3.89
C GLU A 127 10.51 16.94 -5.32
N PHE A 128 10.21 17.99 -6.08
CA PHE A 128 10.56 18.06 -7.50
C PHE A 128 12.07 17.91 -7.75
N GLU A 129 12.91 18.58 -6.97
CA GLU A 129 14.38 18.49 -7.11
C GLU A 129 14.90 17.07 -6.82
N GLU A 130 14.32 16.40 -5.84
CA GLU A 130 14.68 15.00 -5.52
C GLU A 130 14.28 14.07 -6.65
N PHE A 131 13.13 14.31 -7.26
CA PHE A 131 12.68 13.55 -8.42
C PHE A 131 13.59 13.78 -9.64
N MET A 132 14.00 15.03 -9.88
CA MET A 132 14.97 15.35 -10.93
C MET A 132 16.31 14.64 -10.70
N ASN A 133 16.81 14.64 -9.47
CA ASN A 133 18.02 13.93 -9.10
C ASN A 133 17.90 12.41 -9.30
N LEU A 134 16.74 11.83 -8.98
CA LEU A 134 16.45 10.42 -9.25
C LEU A 134 16.52 10.11 -10.75
N LEU A 135 15.90 10.94 -11.60
CA LEU A 135 15.95 10.76 -13.05
C LEU A 135 17.38 10.89 -13.62
N LEU A 136 18.20 11.78 -13.04
CA LEU A 136 19.62 11.89 -13.39
C LEU A 136 20.40 10.62 -13.04
N LEU A 137 20.17 10.05 -11.86
CA LEU A 137 20.80 8.80 -11.44
C LEU A 137 20.40 7.64 -12.37
N VAL A 138 19.11 7.53 -12.71
CA VAL A 138 18.63 6.51 -13.66
C VAL A 138 19.30 6.67 -15.03
N ARG A 139 19.46 7.90 -15.52
CA ARG A 139 20.12 8.19 -16.80
C ARG A 139 21.59 7.83 -16.82
N SER A 140 22.30 8.05 -15.72
CA SER A 140 23.70 7.66 -15.60
C SER A 140 23.93 6.15 -15.78
N GLN A 141 22.88 5.34 -15.61
CA GLN A 141 22.91 3.88 -15.75
C GLN A 141 22.37 3.37 -17.09
N TRP A 142 22.08 4.24 -18.07
CA TRP A 142 21.53 3.85 -19.37
C TRP A 142 22.45 2.95 -20.17
N GLU A 143 23.76 3.20 -20.16
CA GLU A 143 24.74 2.42 -20.91
C GLU A 143 24.92 0.99 -20.37
N GLN A 144 24.60 0.77 -19.10
CA GLN A 144 24.92 -0.47 -18.40
C GLN A 144 23.72 -1.41 -18.24
N ASN A 145 22.49 -0.88 -18.36
CA ASN A 145 21.30 -1.64 -17.99
C ASN A 145 20.06 -1.21 -18.80
N LYS A 146 19.54 -2.12 -19.64
CA LYS A 146 18.29 -1.90 -20.39
C LYS A 146 17.09 -1.58 -19.49
N THR A 147 17.11 -2.05 -18.24
CA THR A 147 16.08 -1.74 -17.24
C THR A 147 16.05 -0.25 -16.89
N SER A 148 17.14 0.49 -17.06
CA SER A 148 17.19 1.93 -16.76
C SER A 148 16.31 2.76 -17.72
N PHE A 149 16.15 2.33 -18.98
CA PHE A 149 15.21 2.97 -19.90
C PHE A 149 13.77 2.77 -19.44
N MET A 150 13.43 1.54 -19.04
CA MET A 150 12.12 1.21 -18.47
C MET A 150 11.85 2.04 -17.21
N VAL A 151 12.79 2.09 -16.27
CA VAL A 151 12.63 2.85 -15.01
C VAL A 151 12.45 4.34 -15.30
N GLY A 152 13.23 4.92 -16.22
CA GLY A 152 13.07 6.33 -16.61
C GLY A 152 11.69 6.61 -17.22
N SER A 153 11.21 5.72 -18.09
CA SER A 153 9.87 5.79 -18.68
C SER A 153 8.77 5.67 -17.64
N VAL A 154 8.87 4.69 -16.73
CA VAL A 154 7.89 4.47 -15.65
C VAL A 154 7.81 5.70 -14.76
N LEU A 155 8.94 6.21 -14.27
CA LEU A 155 8.95 7.34 -13.34
C LEU A 155 8.40 8.61 -13.97
N SER A 156 8.88 8.98 -15.17
CA SER A 156 8.44 10.21 -15.85
C SER A 156 6.96 10.15 -16.22
N LEU A 157 6.47 9.02 -16.72
CA LEU A 157 5.05 8.84 -17.01
C LEU A 157 4.22 8.84 -15.72
N GLN A 158 4.66 8.13 -14.68
CA GLN A 158 3.98 8.09 -13.39
C GLN A 158 3.79 9.48 -12.80
N TRP A 159 4.83 10.33 -12.87
CA TRP A 159 4.77 11.71 -12.45
C TRP A 159 3.73 12.50 -13.27
N HIS A 160 3.73 12.31 -14.60
CA HIS A 160 2.82 13.00 -15.50
C HIS A 160 1.34 12.68 -15.26
N ILE A 161 1.01 11.39 -15.09
CA ILE A 161 -0.39 10.93 -14.92
C ILE A 161 -0.81 10.75 -13.45
N MET A 162 0.05 11.15 -12.51
CA MET A 162 -0.17 11.03 -11.06
C MET A 162 -0.59 9.62 -10.60
N ALA A 163 -0.02 8.59 -11.21
CA ALA A 163 -0.43 7.21 -10.98
C ALA A 163 0.33 6.53 -9.83
N ARG A 164 -0.25 5.47 -9.27
CA ARG A 164 0.43 4.59 -8.32
C ARG A 164 1.29 3.59 -9.08
N ILE A 165 2.38 3.14 -8.47
CA ILE A 165 3.30 2.21 -9.14
C ILE A 165 2.65 0.85 -9.50
N ASP A 166 1.66 0.36 -8.72
CA ASP A 166 0.95 -0.87 -9.11
C ASP A 166 0.04 -0.66 -10.33
N ASP A 167 -0.53 0.54 -10.48
CA ASP A 167 -1.32 0.94 -11.65
C ASP A 167 -0.41 1.02 -12.89
N MET A 168 0.78 1.60 -12.74
CA MET A 168 1.78 1.68 -13.81
C MET A 168 2.12 0.31 -14.40
N MET A 169 2.24 -0.71 -13.56
CA MET A 169 2.61 -2.06 -14.00
C MET A 169 1.46 -2.80 -14.71
N LYS A 170 0.23 -2.30 -14.61
CA LYS A 170 -0.94 -2.84 -15.33
C LYS A 170 -1.34 -2.00 -16.54
N LEU A 171 -0.57 -0.96 -16.88
CA LEU A 171 -0.81 -0.17 -18.08
C LEU A 171 -0.65 -1.01 -19.34
N GLN A 172 -1.61 -0.87 -20.24
CA GLN A 172 -1.65 -1.49 -21.55
C GLN A 172 -1.50 -0.44 -22.65
N PHE A 173 -1.09 -0.87 -23.83
CA PHE A 173 -1.07 0.02 -25.00
C PHE A 173 -2.45 0.54 -25.37
N SER A 174 -3.50 -0.25 -25.10
CA SER A 174 -4.91 0.14 -25.30
C SER A 174 -5.36 1.30 -24.41
N ASN A 175 -4.59 1.67 -23.38
CA ASN A 175 -4.85 2.85 -22.54
C ASN A 175 -4.46 4.16 -23.22
N PHE A 176 -3.71 4.09 -24.33
CA PHE A 176 -3.24 5.26 -25.07
C PHE A 176 -3.91 5.33 -26.43
N SER A 177 -4.27 6.53 -26.85
CA SER A 177 -4.78 6.83 -28.19
C SER A 177 -4.11 8.10 -28.74
N PRO A 178 -3.96 8.21 -30.07
CA PRO A 178 -3.46 9.44 -30.67
C PRO A 178 -4.46 10.56 -30.44
N ASN A 179 -3.97 11.76 -30.11
CA ASN A 179 -4.80 12.94 -30.04
C ASN A 179 -4.95 13.56 -31.44
N THR A 180 -6.16 13.54 -31.99
CA THR A 180 -6.45 14.10 -33.32
C THR A 180 -6.46 15.62 -33.36
N GLU A 181 -6.70 16.28 -32.22
CA GLU A 181 -6.66 17.75 -32.12
C GLU A 181 -5.22 18.26 -31.95
N TYR A 182 -4.41 17.56 -31.17
CA TYR A 182 -3.04 17.95 -30.85
C TYR A 182 -2.06 16.81 -31.17
N ALA A 183 -1.58 16.77 -32.41
CA ALA A 183 -0.74 15.69 -32.95
C ALA A 183 0.57 15.42 -32.17
N SER A 184 1.04 16.38 -31.35
CA SER A 184 2.22 16.23 -30.50
C SER A 184 1.94 15.60 -29.13
N THR A 185 0.71 15.14 -28.89
CA THR A 185 0.25 14.64 -27.59
C THR A 185 -0.42 13.27 -27.73
N LEU A 186 -0.50 12.54 -26.61
CA LEU A 186 -1.27 11.30 -26.52
C LEU A 186 -2.45 11.51 -25.59
N LEU A 187 -3.57 10.88 -25.91
CA LEU A 187 -4.67 10.70 -24.97
C LEU A 187 -4.39 9.45 -24.14
N PHE A 188 -4.75 9.51 -22.87
CA PHE A 188 -4.52 8.46 -21.90
C PHE A 188 -5.73 8.30 -20.99
N GLN A 189 -6.20 7.06 -20.82
CA GLN A 189 -7.23 6.75 -19.84
C GLN A 189 -6.82 5.58 -18.95
N MET A 190 -6.76 5.83 -17.64
CA MET A 190 -6.50 4.79 -16.64
C MET A 190 -7.71 3.87 -16.53
N ARG A 191 -7.57 2.60 -16.91
CA ARG A 191 -8.67 1.62 -16.86
C ARG A 191 -8.67 0.72 -15.63
N TRP A 192 -7.54 0.69 -14.91
CA TRP A 192 -7.39 -0.18 -13.76
C TRP A 192 -6.69 0.56 -12.63
N SER A 193 -7.39 0.69 -11.50
CA SER A 193 -6.82 1.08 -10.21
C SER A 193 -7.75 0.63 -9.09
N LYS A 194 -7.23 0.48 -7.88
CA LYS A 194 -8.05 0.10 -6.70
C LYS A 194 -9.20 1.06 -6.42
N ASN A 195 -9.06 2.32 -6.83
CA ASN A 195 -10.00 3.39 -6.53
C ASN A 195 -10.90 3.75 -7.72
N ILE A 196 -10.75 3.07 -8.86
CA ILE A 196 -11.61 3.26 -10.03
C ILE A 196 -12.67 2.16 -9.95
N GLN A 197 -13.93 2.54 -9.76
CA GLN A 197 -15.07 1.63 -9.72
C GLN A 197 -15.98 1.84 -10.93
N GLU A 198 -16.04 3.07 -11.43
CA GLU A 198 -16.79 3.46 -12.62
C GLU A 198 -15.92 4.28 -13.59
N GLU A 199 -16.32 4.33 -14.85
CA GLU A 199 -15.54 4.98 -15.92
C GLU A 199 -15.26 6.46 -15.65
N ARG A 200 -16.20 7.16 -15.01
CA ARG A 200 -16.07 8.57 -14.61
C ARG A 200 -15.03 8.82 -13.52
N ASP A 201 -14.57 7.79 -12.80
CA ASP A 201 -13.53 7.94 -11.78
C ASP A 201 -12.13 8.17 -12.41
N ALA A 202 -11.98 7.85 -13.69
CA ALA A 202 -10.75 8.04 -14.46
C ALA A 202 -11.05 8.67 -15.82
N PRO A 203 -11.24 10.00 -15.85
CA PRO A 203 -11.42 10.73 -17.10
C PRO A 203 -10.17 10.61 -17.97
N GLU A 204 -10.37 10.79 -19.27
CA GLU A 204 -9.27 10.87 -20.24
C GLU A 204 -8.37 12.07 -19.91
N GLN A 205 -7.06 11.85 -20.00
CA GLN A 205 -6.00 12.81 -19.71
C GLN A 205 -5.12 12.98 -20.95
N ILE A 206 -4.49 14.14 -21.08
CA ILE A 206 -3.54 14.41 -22.16
C ILE A 206 -2.11 14.24 -21.65
N VAL A 207 -1.35 13.34 -22.29
CA VAL A 207 0.08 13.18 -22.08
C VAL A 207 0.82 14.12 -23.02
N VAL A 208 1.56 15.06 -22.45
CA VAL A 208 2.32 16.07 -23.19
C VAL A 208 3.82 15.86 -23.03
N GLY A 209 4.58 16.31 -24.03
CA GLY A 209 6.03 16.38 -23.95
C GLY A 209 6.49 17.49 -23.01
N SER A 210 7.69 17.33 -22.43
CA SER A 210 8.38 18.38 -21.69
C SER A 210 9.59 18.87 -22.47
N MET A 211 9.91 20.16 -22.33
CA MET A 211 11.14 20.75 -22.86
C MET A 211 12.39 20.25 -22.12
N ASP A 212 12.26 19.79 -20.88
CA ASP A 212 13.34 19.06 -20.22
C ASP A 212 13.30 17.59 -20.66
N PRO A 213 14.30 17.10 -21.40
CA PRO A 213 14.31 15.72 -21.88
C PRO A 213 14.24 14.73 -20.72
N LYS A 214 14.73 15.07 -19.51
CA LYS A 214 14.71 14.22 -18.33
C LYS A 214 13.30 13.89 -17.87
N MET A 215 12.43 14.90 -17.87
CA MET A 215 11.04 14.80 -17.45
C MET A 215 10.07 14.45 -18.57
N CYS A 216 10.51 14.55 -19.83
CA CYS A 216 9.63 14.35 -20.97
C CYS A 216 9.08 12.92 -21.03
N ALA A 217 7.82 12.75 -20.62
CA ALA A 217 7.15 11.46 -20.58
C ALA A 217 7.11 10.81 -21.97
N LEU A 218 6.79 11.57 -23.01
CA LEU A 218 6.76 11.08 -24.39
C LEU A 218 8.14 10.61 -24.89
N LEU A 219 9.20 11.37 -24.60
CA LEU A 219 10.55 11.01 -25.01
C LEU A 219 11.04 9.75 -24.29
N ASN A 220 10.92 9.71 -22.96
CA ASN A 220 11.37 8.54 -22.19
C ASN A 220 10.57 7.29 -22.57
N LEU A 221 9.27 7.44 -22.87
CA LEU A 221 8.42 6.37 -23.38
C LEU A 221 8.88 5.86 -24.74
N ALA A 222 9.12 6.76 -25.70
CA ALA A 222 9.61 6.39 -27.03
C ALA A 222 10.95 5.64 -26.94
N VAL A 223 11.93 6.18 -26.21
CA VAL A 223 13.24 5.54 -26.01
C VAL A 223 13.12 4.15 -25.39
N TYR A 224 12.23 3.98 -24.40
CA TYR A 224 12.01 2.66 -23.80
C TYR A 224 11.40 1.66 -24.79
N ILE A 225 10.38 2.06 -25.55
CA ILE A 225 9.73 1.20 -26.55
C ILE A 225 10.73 0.79 -27.63
N GLU A 226 11.51 1.74 -28.16
CA GLU A 226 12.50 1.49 -29.21
C GLU A 226 13.65 0.60 -28.73
N SER A 227 14.09 0.77 -27.48
CA SER A 227 15.18 -0.04 -26.90
C SER A 227 14.76 -1.45 -26.51
N SER A 228 13.45 -1.73 -26.42
CA SER A 228 12.91 -2.98 -25.90
C SER A 228 12.25 -3.82 -27.00
N THR A 229 12.94 -4.87 -27.42
CA THR A 229 12.51 -5.75 -28.52
C THR A 229 11.22 -6.54 -28.27
N ASN A 230 10.79 -6.67 -27.01
CA ASN A 230 9.64 -7.50 -26.61
C ASN A 230 8.37 -6.68 -26.33
N VAL A 231 8.44 -5.35 -26.42
CA VAL A 231 7.31 -4.48 -26.06
C VAL A 231 6.21 -4.54 -27.12
N THR A 232 6.56 -4.69 -28.39
CA THR A 232 5.61 -4.78 -29.51
C THR A 232 4.78 -6.07 -29.53
N SER A 233 5.21 -7.11 -28.79
CA SER A 233 4.49 -8.38 -28.66
C SER A 233 3.72 -8.52 -27.35
N SER A 234 3.77 -7.50 -26.48
CA SER A 234 3.09 -7.46 -25.19
C SER A 234 1.86 -6.55 -25.23
N GLU A 235 0.77 -6.97 -24.58
CA GLU A 235 -0.38 -6.11 -24.32
C GLU A 235 -0.05 -5.01 -23.29
N PHE A 236 0.84 -5.33 -22.35
CA PHE A 236 1.26 -4.45 -21.27
C PHE A 236 2.48 -3.61 -21.68
N LEU A 237 2.48 -2.35 -21.24
CA LEU A 237 3.55 -1.39 -21.51
C LEU A 237 4.84 -1.73 -20.74
N TYR A 238 4.72 -2.04 -19.44
CA TYR A 238 5.87 -2.34 -18.57
C TYR A 238 5.80 -3.74 -17.92
N GLY A 239 4.59 -4.26 -17.69
CA GLY A 239 4.36 -5.54 -17.01
C GLY A 239 4.45 -6.76 -17.93
N ASN A 240 4.43 -7.96 -17.34
CA ASN A 240 4.32 -9.24 -18.05
C ASN A 240 2.95 -9.88 -17.71
N PRO A 241 2.24 -10.51 -18.67
CA PRO A 241 1.00 -11.23 -18.39
C PRO A 241 1.09 -12.28 -17.27
N LYS A 242 2.29 -12.82 -16.96
CA LYS A 242 2.50 -13.76 -15.85
C LYS A 242 2.66 -13.11 -14.47
N ASP A 243 3.00 -11.82 -14.40
CA ASP A 243 3.30 -11.08 -13.16
C ASP A 243 2.13 -10.20 -12.70
N GLY A 244 0.93 -10.47 -13.21
CA GLY A 244 -0.27 -9.63 -13.10
C GLY A 244 -0.74 -9.22 -11.70
N ASP A 245 -0.08 -9.66 -10.61
CA ASP A 245 -0.37 -9.23 -9.24
C ASP A 245 0.86 -8.88 -8.38
N CYS A 246 2.09 -8.93 -8.91
CA CYS A 246 3.29 -8.81 -8.07
C CYS A 246 4.27 -7.73 -8.52
N ALA A 247 4.06 -6.50 -8.05
CA ALA A 247 5.14 -5.54 -7.80
C ALA A 247 6.13 -6.02 -6.70
N GLY A 248 5.98 -7.23 -6.16
CA GLY A 248 6.72 -7.76 -5.02
C GLY A 248 8.16 -8.19 -5.29
N SER A 249 8.55 -8.42 -6.55
CA SER A 249 9.95 -8.69 -6.94
C SER A 249 10.70 -7.41 -7.30
N TRP A 250 10.04 -6.46 -7.99
CA TRP A 250 10.62 -5.19 -8.41
C TRP A 250 10.69 -4.15 -7.29
N GLY A 251 9.67 -4.12 -6.42
CA GLY A 251 9.63 -3.23 -5.25
C GLY A 251 10.71 -3.52 -4.21
N ARG A 252 11.27 -4.73 -4.19
CA ARG A 252 12.50 -5.02 -3.43
C ARG A 252 13.72 -4.57 -4.21
N THR A 253 13.91 -5.02 -5.44
CA THR A 253 15.17 -4.74 -6.16
C THR A 253 15.45 -3.27 -6.48
N VAL A 254 14.42 -2.43 -6.69
CA VAL A 254 14.59 -0.99 -7.00
C VAL A 254 14.64 -0.14 -5.73
N PHE A 255 13.70 -0.31 -4.78
CA PHE A 255 13.66 0.50 -3.55
C PHE A 255 14.68 0.06 -2.49
N GLU A 256 15.08 -1.21 -2.46
CA GLU A 256 16.12 -1.72 -1.54
C GLU A 256 17.52 -1.32 -2.07
N LYS A 257 17.68 -1.15 -3.40
CA LYS A 257 18.86 -0.50 -3.99
C LYS A 257 18.88 1.02 -3.82
N GLU A 258 17.74 1.73 -3.87
CA GLU A 258 17.66 3.14 -3.43
C GLU A 258 18.10 3.29 -1.97
N GLN A 259 17.78 2.31 -1.11
CA GLN A 259 18.17 2.31 0.30
C GLN A 259 19.67 2.01 0.52
N GLN A 260 20.31 1.28 -0.41
CA GLN A 260 21.77 1.06 -0.41
C GLN A 260 22.56 2.19 -1.09
N LEU A 261 21.96 2.92 -2.04
CA LEU A 261 22.59 4.03 -2.77
C LEU A 261 22.45 5.39 -2.07
N MET A 262 21.70 5.48 -0.96
CA MET A 262 21.64 6.68 -0.11
C MET A 262 22.20 6.47 1.31
N PRO A 263 23.53 6.31 1.50
CA PRO A 263 24.16 6.42 2.82
C PRO A 263 24.44 7.87 3.25
N LEU A 264 23.93 8.91 2.56
CA LEU A 264 24.17 10.31 2.92
C LEU A 264 23.11 10.92 3.86
N GLY A 265 22.06 10.17 4.22
CA GLY A 265 21.06 10.62 5.20
C GLY A 265 21.49 10.54 6.68
N ALA A 266 22.62 9.89 6.98
CA ALA A 266 23.13 9.74 8.35
C ALA A 266 24.09 10.86 8.77
N ALA A 267 24.61 11.65 7.82
CA ALA A 267 25.57 12.72 8.10
C ALA A 267 24.94 14.06 8.51
N PHE A 268 23.63 14.26 8.28
CA PHE A 268 22.97 15.54 8.57
C PHE A 268 22.32 15.65 9.97
N ARG A 269 22.54 14.66 10.85
CA ARG A 269 22.08 14.70 12.27
C ARG A 269 23.10 15.28 13.25
N ARG A 270 24.16 15.95 12.76
CA ARG A 270 25.17 16.61 13.60
C ARG A 270 25.59 17.96 13.03
N THR A 271 24.63 18.83 12.75
CA THR A 271 24.84 20.30 12.79
C THR A 271 23.48 20.95 12.61
N LEU A 272 22.86 21.26 13.76
CA LEU A 272 21.90 22.33 14.09
C LEU A 272 21.01 21.82 15.24
#